data_AF-A0A6I2FYS6-F1
#
_entry.id   AF-A0A6I2FYS6-F1
#
_cell.length_a   1.000
_cell.length_b   1.000
_cell.length_c   1.000
_cell.angle_alpha   90.00
_cell.angle_beta   90.00
_cell.angle_gamma   90.00
#
_symmetry.space_group_name_H-M   'P 1'
#
loop_
_entity.id
_entity.type
_entity.pdbx_description
1 polymer ?
#
loop_
_entity_poly.entity_id
_entity_poly.type
_entity_poly.pdbx_seq_one_letter_code
_entity_poly.pdbx_strand_id
1 'polypeptide(L)'
;MATATISIDDALLARIRESDGGDLSAWIAAACRSLLLSDAARAAREWERTHPAEAAAAHAEEAVRVLAGAVEREISEQAEHTARTRAGASAEPTTVDYLAAYGHVRALLDQAEAQLRKQLGGAQ
;
A
#
# COMPACT_ATOMS: atom_id res chain seq x y z
N MET A 1 -17.13 12.27 25.99
CA MET A 1 -17.47 10.99 25.34
C MET A 1 -18.79 11.16 24.61
N ALA A 2 -18.85 10.79 23.33
CA ALA A 2 -20.11 10.69 22.61
C ALA A 2 -20.67 9.28 22.81
N THR A 3 -21.93 9.17 23.23
CA THR A 3 -22.63 7.90 23.43
C THR A 3 -23.81 7.84 22.46
N ALA A 4 -23.96 6.72 21.75
CA ALA A 4 -25.08 6.47 20.85
C ALA A 4 -25.84 5.22 21.30
N THR A 5 -27.18 5.27 21.23
CA THR A 5 -28.05 4.13 21.50
C THR A 5 -28.49 3.53 20.17
N ILE A 6 -28.24 2.23 19.98
CA ILE A 6 -28.60 1.48 18.77
C ILE A 6 -29.53 0.34 19.18
N SER A 7 -30.66 0.21 18.50
CA SER A 7 -31.58 -0.93 18.69
C SER A 7 -31.24 -2.01 17.66
N ILE A 8 -31.09 -3.25 18.12
CA ILE A 8 -30.76 -4.44 17.32
C ILE A 8 -31.73 -5.56 17.73
N ASP A 9 -32.19 -6.35 16.76
CA ASP A 9 -33.01 -7.53 17.03
C ASP A 9 -32.16 -8.70 17.57
N ASP A 10 -32.80 -9.56 18.35
CA ASP A 10 -32.12 -10.66 19.05
C ASP A 10 -31.48 -11.68 18.10
N ALA A 11 -32.03 -11.87 16.89
CA ALA A 11 -31.49 -12.82 15.92
C ALA A 11 -30.19 -12.28 15.29
N LEU A 12 -30.15 -10.99 14.96
CA LEU A 12 -28.92 -10.33 14.51
C LEU A 12 -27.87 -10.29 15.62
N LEU A 13 -28.27 -10.02 16.87
CA LEU A 13 -27.35 -10.04 18.02
C LEU A 13 -26.71 -11.42 18.24
N ALA A 14 -27.49 -12.50 18.11
CA ALA A 14 -26.97 -13.87 18.21
C ALA A 14 -25.91 -14.15 17.15
N ARG A 15 -26.18 -13.79 15.89
CA ARG A 15 -25.23 -13.97 14.77
C ARG A 15 -23.94 -13.18 14.94
N ILE A 16 -24.02 -11.95 15.43
CA ILE A 16 -22.84 -11.11 15.69
C ILE A 16 -21.95 -11.76 16.76
N ARG A 17 -22.57 -12.23 17.87
CA ARG A 17 -21.85 -12.89 18.97
C ARG A 17 -21.16 -14.18 18.52
N GLU A 18 -21.77 -14.94 17.62
CA GLU A 18 -21.15 -16.13 17.02
C GLU A 18 -19.94 -15.79 16.14
N SER A 19 -19.96 -14.64 15.45
CA SER A 19 -18.90 -14.27 14.50
C SER A 19 -17.67 -13.60 15.12
N ASP A 20 -17.84 -12.81 16.18
CA ASP A 20 -16.79 -11.86 16.64
C ASP A 20 -16.41 -12.06 18.12
N GLY A 21 -16.67 -13.25 18.68
CA GLY A 21 -16.24 -13.61 20.04
C GLY A 21 -16.93 -12.86 21.18
N GLY A 22 -17.99 -12.10 20.88
CA GLY A 22 -18.86 -11.45 21.88
C GLY A 22 -18.64 -9.96 22.12
N ASP A 23 -17.64 -9.30 21.50
CA ASP A 23 -17.46 -7.84 21.62
C ASP A 23 -18.31 -7.08 20.58
N LEU A 24 -19.56 -6.79 20.97
CA LEU A 24 -20.50 -6.06 20.14
C LEU A 24 -20.03 -4.63 19.81
N SER A 25 -19.29 -3.96 20.70
CA SER A 25 -18.87 -2.58 20.47
C SER A 25 -17.75 -2.52 19.43
N ALA A 26 -16.79 -3.46 19.50
CA ALA A 26 -15.76 -3.60 18.49
C ALA A 26 -16.36 -3.95 17.12
N TRP A 27 -17.33 -4.86 17.09
CA TRP A 27 -18.02 -5.24 15.86
C TRP A 27 -18.75 -4.04 15.22
N ILE A 28 -19.54 -3.29 16.00
CA ILE A 28 -20.25 -2.09 15.50
C ILE A 28 -19.23 -1.06 14.99
N ALA A 29 -18.14 -0.83 15.72
CA ALA A 29 -17.11 0.11 15.29
C ALA A 29 -16.44 -0.34 13.97
N ALA A 30 -16.18 -1.64 13.79
CA ALA A 30 -15.65 -2.18 12.55
C ALA A 30 -16.65 -2.05 11.39
N ALA A 31 -17.93 -2.36 11.62
CA ALA A 31 -18.99 -2.20 10.64
C ALA A 31 -19.15 -0.74 10.20
N CYS A 32 -19.16 0.21 11.14
CA CYS A 32 -19.21 1.64 10.84
C CYS A 32 -17.97 2.10 10.05
N ARG A 33 -16.76 1.67 10.42
CA ARG A 33 -15.54 1.98 9.65
C ARG A 33 -15.61 1.42 8.24
N SER A 34 -16.07 0.18 8.08
CA SER A 34 -16.22 -0.46 6.77
C SER A 34 -17.19 0.31 5.88
N LEU A 35 -18.33 0.75 6.42
CA LEU A 35 -19.30 1.57 5.71
C LEU A 35 -18.70 2.91 5.28
N LEU A 36 -18.04 3.63 6.20
CA LEU A 36 -17.40 4.91 5.90
C LEU A 36 -16.32 4.79 4.83
N LEU A 37 -15.49 3.74 4.89
CA LEU A 37 -14.47 3.46 3.87
C LEU A 37 -15.11 3.13 2.52
N SER A 38 -16.21 2.38 2.52
CA SER A 38 -16.95 2.02 1.30
C SER A 38 -17.57 3.26 0.64
N ASP A 39 -18.14 4.16 1.44
CA ASP A 39 -18.73 5.41 0.95
C ASP A 39 -17.65 6.37 0.43
N ALA A 40 -16.52 6.49 1.14
CA ALA A 40 -15.37 7.26 0.68
C ALA A 40 -14.81 6.72 -0.64
N ALA A 41 -14.68 5.39 -0.77
CA ALA A 41 -14.23 4.76 -2.01
C ALA A 41 -15.21 5.01 -3.17
N ARG A 42 -16.51 4.96 -2.92
CA ARG A 42 -17.53 5.26 -3.94
C ARG A 42 -17.45 6.72 -4.39
N ALA A 43 -17.30 7.65 -3.44
CA ALA A 43 -17.15 9.07 -3.74
C ALA A 43 -15.87 9.35 -4.55
N ALA A 44 -14.75 8.72 -4.17
CA ALA A 44 -13.49 8.83 -4.91
C ALA A 44 -13.64 8.32 -6.36
N ARG A 45 -14.27 7.16 -6.56
CA ARG A 45 -14.52 6.62 -7.91
C ARG A 45 -15.41 7.53 -8.76
N GLU A 46 -16.44 8.12 -8.17
CA GLU A 46 -17.30 9.06 -8.88
C GLU A 46 -16.55 10.35 -9.24
N TRP A 47 -15.69 10.84 -8.36
CA TRP A 47 -14.80 11.96 -8.65
C TRP A 47 -13.83 11.63 -9.79
N GLU A 48 -13.17 10.47 -9.76
CA GLU A 48 -12.25 10.03 -10.83
C GLU A 48 -12.94 9.95 -12.19
N ARG A 49 -14.18 9.44 -12.21
CA ARG A 49 -15.01 9.34 -13.43
C ARG A 49 -15.36 10.70 -14.01
N THR A 50 -15.57 11.70 -13.17
CA THR A 50 -15.94 13.06 -13.56
C THR A 50 -14.73 13.96 -13.85
N HIS A 51 -13.53 13.60 -13.36
CA HIS A 51 -12.28 14.36 -13.52
C HIS A 51 -11.12 13.46 -13.98
N PRO A 52 -11.20 12.83 -15.17
CA PRO A 52 -10.26 11.79 -15.56
C PRO A 52 -8.82 12.26 -15.72
N ALA A 53 -8.60 13.51 -16.17
CA ALA A 53 -7.25 14.07 -16.30
C ALA A 53 -6.60 14.37 -14.93
N GLU A 54 -7.38 14.93 -14.00
CA GLU A 54 -6.91 15.20 -12.63
C GLU A 54 -6.67 13.90 -11.87
N ALA A 55 -7.53 12.91 -12.05
CA ALA A 55 -7.35 11.57 -11.48
C ALA A 55 -6.07 10.90 -12.00
N ALA A 56 -5.81 10.96 -13.32
CA ALA A 56 -4.58 10.42 -13.90
C ALA A 56 -3.33 11.11 -13.32
N ALA A 57 -3.36 12.43 -13.15
CA ALA A 57 -2.26 13.17 -12.52
C ALA A 57 -2.07 12.77 -11.04
N ALA A 58 -3.15 12.70 -10.25
CA ALA A 58 -3.09 12.30 -8.85
C ALA A 58 -2.57 10.86 -8.67
N HIS A 59 -2.99 9.92 -9.53
CA HIS A 59 -2.47 8.55 -9.50
C HIS A 59 -1.00 8.48 -9.92
N ALA A 60 -0.56 9.29 -10.89
CA ALA A 60 0.85 9.36 -11.26
C ALA A 60 1.71 9.88 -10.11
N GLU A 61 1.28 10.94 -9.42
CA GLU A 61 1.97 11.47 -8.23
C GLU A 61 2.06 10.43 -7.11
N GLU A 62 0.96 9.71 -6.84
CA GLU A 62 0.97 8.65 -5.82
C GLU A 62 1.87 7.49 -6.22
N ALA A 63 1.84 7.06 -7.48
CA ALA A 63 2.72 6.01 -7.98
C ALA A 63 4.20 6.39 -7.81
N VAL A 64 4.57 7.65 -8.04
CA VAL A 64 5.92 8.17 -7.81
C VAL A 64 6.29 8.10 -6.33
N ARG A 65 5.40 8.51 -5.42
CA ARG A 65 5.64 8.43 -3.97
C ARG A 65 5.85 6.99 -3.50
N VAL A 66 4.98 6.08 -3.91
CA VAL A 66 5.08 4.65 -3.56
C VAL A 66 6.37 4.06 -4.11
N LEU A 67 6.72 4.39 -5.36
CA LEU A 67 7.95 3.92 -5.98
C LEU A 67 9.20 4.43 -5.25
N ALA A 68 9.24 5.71 -4.85
CA ALA A 68 10.36 6.27 -4.09
C ALA A 68 10.59 5.52 -2.77
N GLY A 69 9.52 5.28 -1.99
CA GLY A 69 9.62 4.51 -0.76
C GLY A 69 9.99 3.04 -0.98
N ALA A 70 9.54 2.43 -2.10
CA ALA A 70 9.96 1.08 -2.47
C ALA A 70 11.45 1.01 -2.82
N VAL A 71 11.97 2.00 -3.56
CA VAL A 71 13.39 2.11 -3.92
C VAL A 71 14.27 2.27 -2.68
N GLU A 72 13.89 3.12 -1.73
CA GLU A 72 14.65 3.30 -0.49
C GLU A 72 14.74 2.01 0.34
N ARG A 73 13.62 1.27 0.45
CA ARG A 73 13.59 -0.03 1.13
C ARG A 73 14.46 -1.06 0.42
N GLU A 74 14.31 -1.21 -0.89
CA GLU A 74 15.09 -2.17 -1.68
C GLU A 74 16.60 -1.90 -1.60
N ILE A 75 17.02 -0.63 -1.66
CA ILE A 75 18.43 -0.26 -1.49
C ILE A 75 18.94 -0.70 -0.11
N SER A 76 18.15 -0.48 0.93
CA SER A 76 18.52 -0.84 2.30
C SER A 76 18.60 -2.36 2.47
N GLU A 77 17.59 -3.09 2.00
CA GLU A 77 17.54 -4.55 2.06
C GLU A 77 18.68 -5.20 1.27
N GLN A 78 19.01 -4.68 0.09
CA GLN A 78 20.10 -5.19 -0.73
C GLN A 78 21.49 -4.88 -0.12
N ALA A 79 21.65 -3.71 0.49
CA ALA A 79 22.88 -3.36 1.21
C ALA A 79 23.08 -4.26 2.44
N GLU A 80 22.01 -4.50 3.21
CA GLU A 80 22.02 -5.46 4.33
C GLU A 80 22.33 -6.88 3.87
N HIS A 81 21.69 -7.34 2.80
CA HIS A 81 21.94 -8.66 2.26
C HIS A 81 23.40 -8.83 1.82
N THR A 82 23.97 -7.81 1.17
CA THR A 82 25.36 -7.81 0.74
C THR A 82 26.32 -7.85 1.93
N ALA A 83 26.07 -7.04 2.97
CA ALA A 83 26.86 -7.03 4.19
C ALA A 83 26.82 -8.39 4.91
N ARG A 84 25.62 -8.98 5.03
CA ARG A 84 25.42 -10.30 5.65
C ARG A 84 26.15 -11.41 4.90
N THR A 85 26.11 -11.36 3.56
CA THR A 85 26.81 -12.32 2.71
C THR A 85 28.33 -12.17 2.80
N ARG A 86 28.83 -10.94 2.92
CA ARG A 86 30.26 -10.63 2.99
C ARG A 86 30.88 -10.99 4.35
N ALA A 87 30.21 -10.67 5.45
CA ALA A 87 30.82 -10.67 6.79
C ALA A 87 29.97 -11.34 7.88
N GLY A 88 28.88 -12.02 7.52
CA GLY A 88 28.02 -12.77 8.43
C GLY A 88 26.78 -11.99 8.90
N ALA A 89 25.85 -12.69 9.56
CA ALA A 89 24.48 -12.21 9.79
C ALA A 89 24.35 -10.88 10.56
N SER A 90 25.34 -10.53 11.40
CA SER A 90 25.35 -9.30 12.20
C SER A 90 26.19 -8.17 11.59
N ALA A 91 26.69 -8.34 10.36
CA ALA A 91 27.49 -7.33 9.70
C ALA A 91 26.62 -6.16 9.25
N GLU A 92 27.03 -4.94 9.62
CA GLU A 92 26.37 -3.72 9.19
C GLU A 92 26.76 -3.35 7.74
N PRO A 93 25.84 -2.75 6.97
CA PRO A 93 26.15 -2.27 5.64
C PRO A 93 27.14 -1.11 5.65
N THR A 94 28.09 -1.16 4.74
CA THR A 94 29.03 -0.05 4.48
C THR A 94 28.50 0.86 3.39
N THR A 95 29.09 2.04 3.25
CA THR A 95 28.80 2.96 2.12
C THR A 95 28.99 2.28 0.75
N VAL A 96 29.94 1.36 0.63
CA VAL A 96 30.16 0.60 -0.62
C VAL A 96 28.99 -0.34 -0.90
N ASP A 97 28.45 -0.99 0.13
CA ASP A 97 27.28 -1.87 0.01
C ASP A 97 26.04 -1.06 -0.45
N TYR A 98 25.83 0.14 0.10
CA TYR A 98 24.76 1.04 -0.32
C TYR A 98 24.92 1.58 -1.75
N LEU A 99 26.15 1.93 -2.17
CA LEU A 99 26.40 2.38 -3.54
C LEU A 99 26.16 1.27 -4.56
N ALA A 100 26.57 0.04 -4.24
CA ALA A 100 26.29 -1.13 -5.07
C ALA A 100 24.79 -1.41 -5.18
N ALA A 101 24.07 -1.36 -4.05
CA ALA A 101 22.62 -1.51 -4.00
C ALA A 101 21.90 -0.43 -4.81
N TYR A 102 22.29 0.83 -4.68
CA TYR A 102 21.76 1.93 -5.50
C TYR A 102 21.95 1.67 -6.99
N GLY A 103 23.16 1.28 -7.40
CA GLY A 103 23.46 0.97 -8.81
C GLY A 103 22.61 -0.18 -9.33
N HIS A 104 22.39 -1.21 -8.52
CA HIS A 104 21.52 -2.33 -8.87
C HIS A 104 20.07 -1.90 -9.06
N VAL A 105 19.49 -1.18 -8.10
CA VAL A 105 18.11 -0.71 -8.17
C VAL A 105 17.92 0.26 -9.34
N ARG A 106 18.90 1.13 -9.61
CA ARG A 106 18.87 2.00 -10.79
C ARG A 106 18.80 1.21 -12.08
N ALA A 107 19.61 0.16 -12.22
CA ALA A 107 19.59 -0.70 -13.40
C ALA A 107 18.23 -1.42 -13.58
N LEU A 108 17.61 -1.86 -12.48
CA LEU A 108 16.27 -2.46 -12.51
C LEU A 108 15.22 -1.45 -12.99
N LEU A 109 15.26 -0.21 -12.50
CA LEU A 109 14.35 0.85 -12.94
C LEU A 109 14.53 1.19 -14.42
N ASP A 110 15.78 1.31 -14.89
CA ASP A 110 16.07 1.59 -16.30
C ASP A 110 15.57 0.43 -17.20
N GLN A 111 15.72 -0.82 -16.76
CA GLN A 111 15.18 -1.99 -17.47
C GLN A 111 13.65 -1.99 -17.50
N ALA A 112 13.00 -1.69 -16.37
CA ALA A 112 11.55 -1.61 -16.27
C ALA A 112 10.99 -0.49 -17.18
N GLU A 113 11.63 0.67 -17.20
CA GLU A 113 11.27 1.77 -18.10
C GLU A 113 11.41 1.37 -19.57
N ALA A 114 12.52 0.71 -19.94
CA ALA A 114 12.72 0.21 -21.30
C ALA A 114 11.64 -0.82 -21.70
N GLN A 115 11.24 -1.70 -20.78
CA GLN A 115 10.18 -2.68 -21.01
C GLN A 115 8.81 -1.99 -21.16
N LEU A 116 8.49 -1.03 -20.30
CA LEU A 116 7.25 -0.27 -20.36
C LEU A 116 7.13 0.49 -21.68
N ARG A 117 8.20 1.17 -22.12
CA ARG A 117 8.25 1.86 -23.42
C ARG A 117 8.00 0.90 -24.60
N LYS A 118 8.55 -0.33 -24.55
CA LYS A 118 8.27 -1.35 -25.58
C LYS A 118 6.81 -1.80 -25.58
N GLN A 119 6.21 -1.98 -24.41
CA GLN A 119 4.81 -2.39 -24.30
C GLN A 119 3.85 -1.29 -24.78
N LEU A 120 4.14 -0.03 -24.45
CA LEU A 120 3.34 1.12 -24.90
C LEU A 120 3.58 1.46 -26.37
N GLY A 121 4.81 1.31 -26.86
CA GLY A 121 5.18 1.56 -28.26
C GLY A 121 4.81 0.44 -29.23
N GLY A 122 4.61 -0.79 -28.73
CA GLY A 122 4.09 -1.93 -29.50
C GLY A 122 2.56 -2.02 -29.53
N ALA A 123 1.86 -1.07 -28.90
CA ALA A 123 0.40 -0.97 -28.88
C ALA A 123 -0.15 -0.02 -29.98
N GLN A 124 0.55 0.08 -31.11
CA GLN A 124 0.09 0.78 -32.32
C GLN A 124 -0.32 -0.20 -33.40
#